data_AF-A0A4R6JMM1-F1
#
_entry.id   AF-A0A4R6JMM1-F1
#
_cell.length_a   1.000
_cell.length_b   1.000
_cell.length_c   1.000
_cell.angle_alpha   90.00
_cell.angle_beta   90.00
_cell.angle_gamma   90.00
#
_symmetry.space_group_name_H-M   'P 1'
#
loop_
_entity.id
_entity.type
_entity.pdbx_description
1 polymer ?
#
loop_
_entity_poly.entity_id
_entity_poly.type
_entity_poly.pdbx_seq_one_letter_code
_entity_poly.pdbx_strand_id
1 'polypeptide(L)'
;MQITQEHDDSFLYGLHDWSMADYYEATGDLIASLSRRQRALDSLQQLGWLVSVIDTQIALGDTALALGDRAQAQAAWHEALRLIGQRRLPQTAQAQTRLARLDQEVELDAARS
;
A
#
# COMPACT_ATOMS: atom_id res chain seq x y z
N MET A 1 -3.55 -38.88 -11.19
CA MET A 1 -2.55 -37.95 -10.65
C MET A 1 -2.67 -36.64 -11.43
N GLN A 2 -3.63 -35.79 -11.04
CA GLN A 2 -3.76 -34.44 -11.57
C GLN A 2 -2.87 -33.55 -10.71
N ILE A 3 -1.74 -33.14 -11.28
CA ILE A 3 -0.88 -32.13 -10.65
C ILE A 3 -1.50 -30.78 -10.96
N THR A 4 -1.74 -30.03 -9.89
CA THR A 4 -2.24 -28.67 -9.77
C THR A 4 -1.58 -27.70 -10.76
N GLN A 5 -2.37 -27.10 -11.66
CA GLN A 5 -1.90 -26.08 -12.61
C GLN A 5 -2.73 -24.78 -12.55
N GLU A 6 -3.40 -24.50 -11.43
CA GLU A 6 -4.16 -23.25 -11.24
C GLU A 6 -3.43 -22.20 -10.36
N HIS A 7 -2.23 -22.51 -9.84
CA HIS A 7 -1.58 -21.69 -8.80
C HIS A 7 -0.44 -20.77 -9.28
N ASP A 8 -0.13 -20.67 -10.58
CA ASP A 8 1.04 -19.90 -11.07
C ASP A 8 0.70 -18.70 -11.98
N ASP A 9 -0.52 -18.60 -12.49
CA ASP A 9 -0.88 -17.50 -13.40
C ASP A 9 -1.23 -16.19 -12.66
N SER A 10 -1.48 -16.25 -11.34
CA SER A 10 -1.83 -15.06 -10.54
C SER A 10 -0.72 -14.00 -10.55
N PHE A 11 0.54 -14.44 -10.64
CA PHE A 11 1.71 -13.57 -10.88
C PHE A 11 1.59 -12.80 -12.19
N LEU A 12 1.31 -13.52 -13.28
CA LEU A 12 1.24 -12.96 -14.62
C LEU A 12 0.02 -12.04 -14.76
N TYR A 13 -1.11 -12.38 -14.13
CA TYR A 13 -2.32 -11.57 -14.14
C TYR A 13 -2.16 -10.27 -13.36
N GLY A 14 -1.52 -10.29 -12.18
CA GLY A 14 -1.29 -9.08 -11.39
C GLY A 14 -0.44 -8.03 -12.10
N LEU A 15 0.69 -8.45 -12.68
CA LEU A 15 1.58 -7.55 -13.42
C LEU A 15 0.97 -7.08 -14.75
N HIS A 16 0.24 -7.97 -15.44
CA HIS A 16 -0.49 -7.61 -16.64
C HIS A 16 -1.56 -6.55 -16.36
N ASP A 17 -2.40 -6.75 -15.35
CA ASP A 17 -3.43 -5.78 -14.99
C ASP A 17 -2.83 -4.46 -14.50
N TRP A 18 -1.69 -4.48 -13.80
CA TRP A 18 -0.97 -3.25 -13.45
C TRP A 18 -0.47 -2.48 -14.68
N SER A 19 0.15 -3.17 -15.63
CA SER A 19 0.62 -2.56 -16.88
C SER A 19 -0.54 -2.00 -17.72
N MET A 20 -1.67 -2.72 -17.78
CA MET A 20 -2.88 -2.25 -18.46
C MET A 20 -3.47 -1.02 -17.77
N ALA A 21 -3.42 -0.94 -16.43
CA ALA A 21 -3.89 0.23 -15.71
C ALA A 21 -3.09 1.48 -16.08
N ASP A 22 -1.76 1.37 -16.08
CA ASP A 22 -0.88 2.49 -16.45
C ASP A 22 -1.08 2.92 -17.91
N TYR A 23 -1.34 1.97 -18.81
CA TYR A 23 -1.72 2.27 -20.20
C TYR A 23 -3.04 3.06 -20.27
N TYR A 24 -4.07 2.62 -19.55
CA TYR A 24 -5.37 3.32 -19.54
C TYR A 24 -5.26 4.71 -18.92
N GLU A 25 -4.44 4.86 -17.88
CA GLU A 25 -4.18 6.16 -17.27
C GLU A 25 -3.46 7.11 -18.23
N ALA A 26 -2.41 6.63 -18.92
CA ALA A 26 -1.69 7.41 -19.92
C ALA A 26 -2.56 7.80 -21.13
N THR A 27 -3.57 7.00 -21.44
CA THR A 27 -4.54 7.28 -22.52
C THR A 27 -5.78 8.04 -22.05
N GLY A 28 -5.89 8.33 -20.74
CA GLY A 28 -6.96 9.13 -20.15
C GLY A 28 -8.23 8.35 -19.78
N ASP A 29 -8.27 7.03 -19.98
CA ASP A 29 -9.38 6.18 -19.55
C ASP A 29 -9.21 5.79 -18.08
N LEU A 30 -9.50 6.75 -17.20
CA LEU A 30 -9.33 6.58 -15.76
C LEU A 30 -10.26 5.51 -15.17
N ILE A 31 -11.43 5.27 -15.78
CA ILE A 31 -12.36 4.22 -15.33
C ILE A 31 -11.78 2.83 -15.62
N ALA A 32 -11.24 2.62 -16.82
CA ALA A 32 -10.55 1.39 -17.17
C ALA A 32 -9.28 1.20 -16.33
N SER A 33 -8.52 2.27 -16.06
CA SER A 33 -7.37 2.24 -15.14
C SER A 33 -7.80 1.74 -13.76
N LEU A 34 -8.82 2.36 -13.15
CA LEU A 34 -9.32 1.99 -11.82
C LEU A 34 -9.71 0.50 -11.74
N SER A 35 -10.43 -0.01 -12.75
CA SER A 35 -10.83 -1.41 -12.81
C SER A 35 -9.64 -2.36 -12.88
N ARG A 36 -8.62 -2.00 -13.66
CA ARG A 36 -7.39 -2.80 -13.78
C ARG A 36 -6.55 -2.76 -12.52
N ARG A 37 -6.40 -1.61 -11.86
CA ARG A 37 -5.70 -1.49 -10.57
C ARG A 37 -6.37 -2.34 -9.50
N GLN A 38 -7.70 -2.42 -9.45
CA GLN A 38 -8.40 -3.28 -8.49
C GLN A 38 -8.09 -4.77 -8.70
N ARG A 39 -8.09 -5.24 -9.96
CA ARG A 39 -7.73 -6.63 -10.28
C ARG A 39 -6.26 -6.95 -9.96
N ALA A 40 -5.37 -6.00 -10.23
CA ALA A 40 -3.96 -6.12 -9.86
C ALA A 40 -3.82 -6.23 -8.34
N LEU A 41 -4.51 -5.39 -7.57
CA LEU A 41 -4.52 -5.40 -6.11
C LEU A 41 -4.95 -6.78 -5.57
N ASP A 42 -6.06 -7.33 -6.06
CA ASP A 42 -6.58 -8.62 -5.59
C ASP A 42 -5.55 -9.75 -5.81
N SER A 43 -4.91 -9.77 -6.98
CA SER A 43 -3.87 -10.76 -7.34
C SER A 43 -2.62 -10.60 -6.47
N LEU A 44 -2.13 -9.36 -6.30
CA LEU A 44 -0.95 -9.05 -5.50
C LEU A 44 -1.15 -9.35 -4.01
N GLN A 45 -2.37 -9.17 -3.50
CA GLN A 45 -2.73 -9.56 -2.13
C GLN A 45 -2.69 -11.07 -1.94
N GLN A 46 -3.22 -11.86 -2.89
CA GLN A 46 -3.15 -13.32 -2.85
C GLN A 46 -1.70 -13.84 -2.86
N LEU A 47 -0.82 -13.15 -3.59
CA LEU A 47 0.61 -13.47 -3.66
C LEU A 47 1.41 -13.00 -2.43
N GLY A 48 0.81 -12.18 -1.55
CA GLY A 48 1.48 -11.63 -0.37
C GLY A 48 2.55 -10.58 -0.69
N TRP A 49 2.50 -9.95 -1.86
CA TRP A 49 3.50 -9.00 -2.33
C TRP A 49 3.26 -7.60 -1.78
N LEU A 50 3.57 -7.43 -0.50
CA LEU A 50 3.19 -6.24 0.27
C LEU A 50 3.64 -4.91 -0.34
N VAL A 51 4.83 -4.82 -0.93
CA VAL A 51 5.30 -3.58 -1.56
C VAL A 51 4.41 -3.22 -2.76
N SER A 52 4.18 -4.18 -3.66
CA SER A 52 3.31 -3.98 -4.82
C SER A 52 1.85 -3.71 -4.43
N VAL A 53 1.37 -4.31 -3.34
CA VAL A 53 0.05 -4.00 -2.77
C VAL A 53 -0.03 -2.54 -2.31
N ILE A 54 0.99 -2.04 -1.61
CA ILE A 54 1.07 -0.63 -1.18
C ILE A 54 1.09 0.31 -2.39
N ASP A 55 1.94 0.04 -3.38
CA ASP A 55 2.04 0.87 -4.58
C ASP A 55 0.72 0.90 -5.35
N THR A 56 0.04 -0.24 -5.45
CA THR A 56 -1.26 -0.33 -6.14
C THR A 56 -2.36 0.42 -5.38
N GLN A 57 -2.34 0.40 -4.04
CA GLN A 57 -3.27 1.19 -3.21
C GLN A 57 -3.06 2.70 -3.38
N ILE A 58 -1.80 3.16 -3.46
CA ILE A 58 -1.50 4.57 -3.75
C ILE A 58 -2.07 4.97 -5.11
N ALA A 59 -1.77 4.18 -6.14
CA ALA A 59 -2.21 4.46 -7.49
C ALA A 59 -3.75 4.40 -7.63
N LEU A 60 -4.44 3.48 -6.94
CA LEU A 60 -5.90 3.46 -6.83
C LEU A 60 -6.44 4.77 -6.27
N GLY A 61 -5.79 5.30 -5.22
CA GLY A 61 -6.20 6.55 -4.62
C GLY A 61 -6.02 7.74 -5.56
N ASP A 62 -4.90 7.78 -6.28
CA ASP A 62 -4.61 8.84 -7.25
C ASP A 62 -5.59 8.82 -8.43
N THR A 63 -5.85 7.63 -9.00
CA THR A 63 -6.84 7.46 -10.08
C THR A 63 -8.25 7.83 -9.61
N ALA A 64 -8.66 7.43 -8.39
CA ALA A 64 -9.96 7.79 -7.82
C ALA A 64 -10.10 9.30 -7.60
N LEU A 65 -9.04 9.96 -7.12
CA LEU A 65 -9.03 11.42 -6.98
C LEU A 65 -9.18 12.12 -8.33
N ALA A 66 -8.48 11.64 -9.36
CA ALA A 66 -8.58 12.19 -10.71
C ALA A 66 -10.00 12.03 -11.31
N LEU A 67 -10.72 10.99 -10.92
CA LEU A 67 -12.15 10.80 -11.23
C LEU A 67 -13.11 11.64 -10.36
N GLY A 68 -12.59 12.34 -9.35
CA GLY A 68 -13.37 13.17 -8.42
C GLY A 68 -13.91 12.41 -7.20
N ASP A 69 -13.62 11.11 -7.05
CA ASP A 69 -14.02 10.31 -5.90
C ASP A 69 -13.00 10.45 -4.76
N ARG A 70 -13.17 11.52 -3.98
CA ARG A 70 -12.34 11.80 -2.81
C ARG A 70 -12.48 10.76 -1.71
N ALA A 71 -13.65 10.13 -1.58
CA ALA A 71 -13.90 9.16 -0.52
C ALA A 71 -13.13 7.86 -0.78
N GLN A 72 -13.20 7.36 -2.02
CA GLN A 72 -12.43 6.20 -2.45
C GLN A 72 -10.92 6.48 -2.40
N ALA A 73 -10.49 7.68 -2.80
CA ALA A 73 -9.08 8.09 -2.70
C ALA A 73 -8.54 8.02 -1.27
N GLN A 74 -9.28 8.62 -0.33
CA GLN A 74 -8.91 8.59 1.10
C GLN A 74 -8.84 7.17 1.66
N ALA A 75 -9.81 6.30 1.31
CA ALA A 75 -9.82 4.92 1.75
C ALA A 75 -8.57 4.16 1.28
N ALA A 76 -8.21 4.29 0.00
CA ALA A 76 -7.06 3.63 -0.59
C ALA A 76 -5.73 4.09 0.03
N TRP A 77 -5.54 5.40 0.20
CA TRP A 77 -4.33 5.93 0.84
C TRP A 77 -4.24 5.58 2.33
N HIS A 78 -5.35 5.56 3.06
CA HIS A 78 -5.35 5.10 4.45
C HIS A 78 -4.93 3.65 4.58
N GLU A 79 -5.38 2.79 3.66
CA GLU A 79 -4.96 1.40 3.64
C GLU A 79 -3.47 1.25 3.32
N ALA A 80 -2.95 2.01 2.33
CA ALA A 80 -1.52 2.07 2.04
C ALA A 80 -0.70 2.49 3.29
N LEU A 81 -1.11 3.57 3.97
CA LEU A 81 -0.47 4.04 5.20
C LEU A 81 -0.54 3.03 6.34
N ARG A 82 -1.66 2.31 6.48
CA ARG A 82 -1.82 1.25 7.48
C ARG A 82 -0.81 0.13 7.21
N LEU A 83 -0.69 -0.31 5.95
CA LEU A 83 0.26 -1.34 5.51
C LEU A 83 1.72 -0.90 5.68
N ILE A 84 2.04 0.37 5.38
CA ILE A 84 3.35 0.97 5.67
C ILE A 84 3.61 1.00 7.19
N GLY A 85 2.61 1.36 8.00
CA GLY A 85 2.72 1.39 9.45
C GLY A 85 2.96 0.02 10.08
N GLN A 86 2.44 -1.05 9.48
CA GLN A 86 2.75 -2.44 9.88
C GLN A 86 4.22 -2.81 9.65
N ARG A 87 4.94 -2.07 8.80
CA ARG A 87 6.39 -2.19 8.59
C ARG A 87 7.22 -1.38 9.60
N ARG A 88 6.73 -1.07 10.82
CA ARG A 88 7.65 -0.65 11.90
C ARG A 88 8.72 -1.73 12.04
N LEU A 89 9.88 -1.42 11.48
CA LEU A 89 11.06 -2.27 11.57
C LEU A 89 11.38 -2.42 13.08
N PRO A 90 12.01 -3.52 13.52
CA PRO A 90 12.45 -3.66 14.91
C PRO A 90 13.24 -2.44 15.40
N GLN A 91 13.98 -1.80 14.48
CA GLN A 91 14.74 -0.58 14.69
C GLN A 91 13.84 0.65 14.95
N THR A 92 12.63 0.72 14.40
CA THR A 92 11.65 1.77 14.68
C THR A 92 11.16 1.70 16.11
N ALA A 93 10.87 0.51 16.62
CA ALA A 93 10.52 0.31 18.03
C ALA A 93 11.70 0.70 18.94
N GLN A 94 12.93 0.31 18.60
CA GLN A 94 14.14 0.70 19.35
C GLN A 94 14.37 2.22 19.37
N ALA A 95 14.18 2.90 18.23
CA ALA A 95 14.30 4.35 18.15
C ALA A 95 13.24 5.07 19.00
N GLN A 96 12.00 4.56 19.01
CA GLN A 96 10.92 5.10 19.82
C GLN A 96 11.13 4.89 21.32
N THR A 97 11.64 3.74 21.74
CA THR A 97 12.04 3.50 23.14
C THR A 97 13.15 4.45 23.57
N ARG A 98 14.12 4.74 22.69
CA ARG A 98 15.21 5.67 22.97
C ARG A 98 14.72 7.12 23.08
N LEU A 99 13.80 7.54 22.21
CA LEU A 99 13.17 8.87 22.28
C LEU A 99 12.34 9.03 23.56
N ALA A 100 11.50 8.06 23.90
CA ALA A 100 10.71 8.11 25.13
C ALA A 100 11.56 8.20 26.41
N ARG A 101 12.75 7.55 26.42
CA ARG A 101 13.71 7.70 27.52
C ARG A 101 14.29 9.11 27.61
N LEU A 102 14.65 9.71 26.47
CA LEU A 102 15.20 11.06 26.42
C LEU A 102 14.17 12.09 26.92
N ASP A 103 12.91 11.96 26.48
CA ASP A 103 11.84 12.86 26.90
C ASP A 103 11.56 12.74 28.42
N GLN A 104 11.58 11.53 28.97
CA GLN A 104 11.47 11.31 30.43
C GLN A 104 12.66 11.90 31.21
N GLU A 105 13.88 11.76 30.70
CA GLU A 105 15.07 12.32 31.33
C GLU A 105 15.03 13.87 31.33
N VAL A 106 14.55 14.48 30.23
CA VAL A 106 14.33 15.93 30.13
C VAL A 106 13.23 16.42 31.07
N GLU A 107 12.11 15.70 31.17
CA GLU A 107 11.02 16.04 32.10
C GLU A 107 11.45 15.93 33.57
N LEU A 108 12.27 14.93 33.91
CA LEU A 108 12.80 14.73 35.27
C LEU A 108 13.82 15.81 35.66
N ASP A 109 14.64 16.26 34.72
CA ASP A 109 15.59 17.35 34.96
C ASP A 109 14.88 18.72 35.05
N ALA A 110 13.81 18.92 34.27
CA ALA A 110 12.95 20.09 34.37
C ALA A 110 12.18 20.14 35.71
N ALA A 111 11.82 18.99 36.28
CA ALA A 111 11.13 18.91 37.58
C ALA A 111 12.07 19.09 38.79
N ARG A 112 13.39 19.04 38.60
CA ARG A 112 14.41 19.23 39.66
C ARG A 112 15.03 20.62 39.67
N SER A 113 14.75 21.45 38.66
CA SER A 113 15.16 22.85 38.56
C SER A 113 14.10 23.78 39.14
#